data_AF-A0A7V3K5D2-F1
#
_entry.id   AF-A0A7V3K5D2-F1
#
_cell.length_a   1.000
_cell.length_b   1.000
_cell.length_c   1.000
_cell.angle_alpha   90.00
_cell.angle_beta   90.00
_cell.angle_gamma   90.00
#
_symmetry.space_group_name_H-M   'P 1'
#
loop_
_entity.id
_entity.type
_entity.pdbx_description
1 polymer ?
#
loop_
_entity_poly.entity_id
_entity_poly.type
_entity_poly.pdbx_seq_one_letter_code
_entity_poly.pdbx_strand_id
1 'polypeptide(L)'
;MQPDEEGGRKRFRHAEYPEEDTIPFFPNYIILEVIVAYLVLGLLIVLASLFPAGLEEPADPFKTPLHIKPEWYFLWIYQFIKVPPLLLGPGLAAELTGIFIPAVALLLLVFLPFWDRNPERHPRRRPVAMALLVAVGALMLALSVWGWFS
;
A
#
# COMPACT_ATOMS: atom_id res chain seq x y z
N MET A 1 21.05 -19.56 33.66
CA MET A 1 22.09 -19.19 32.68
C MET A 1 23.32 -20.00 32.99
N GLN A 2 23.60 -21.05 32.22
CA GLN A 2 24.87 -21.77 32.27
C GLN A 2 25.51 -21.63 30.89
N PRO A 3 26.79 -21.23 30.80
CA PRO A 3 27.49 -21.18 29.53
C PRO A 3 28.03 -22.58 29.21
N ASP A 4 27.64 -23.12 28.07
CA ASP A 4 28.35 -24.20 27.40
C ASP A 4 29.58 -23.61 26.70
N GLU A 5 30.76 -23.86 27.28
CA GLU A 5 32.04 -23.51 26.69
C GLU A 5 32.42 -24.53 25.61
N GLU A 6 31.90 -24.35 24.39
CA GLU A 6 32.50 -24.91 23.18
C GLU A 6 32.97 -23.78 22.27
N GLY A 7 34.28 -23.80 21.96
CA GLY A 7 34.97 -22.79 21.18
C GLY A 7 34.48 -22.72 19.73
N GLY A 8 33.59 -21.77 19.45
CA GLY A 8 33.18 -21.44 18.09
C GLY A 8 32.06 -20.43 18.09
N ARG A 9 32.39 -19.16 17.77
CA ARG A 9 31.49 -18.00 17.59
C ARG A 9 30.20 -18.04 18.43
N LYS A 10 30.13 -17.25 19.51
CA LYS A 10 28.89 -17.00 20.28
C LYS A 10 27.74 -16.60 19.32
N ARG A 11 26.92 -17.58 18.91
CA ARG A 11 25.69 -17.34 18.17
C ARG A 11 24.66 -16.85 19.17
N PHE A 12 24.12 -15.66 18.95
CA PHE A 12 23.05 -15.12 19.77
C PHE A 12 21.80 -15.96 19.50
N ARG A 13 21.42 -16.81 20.47
CA ARG A 13 20.25 -17.68 20.39
C ARG A 13 19.00 -16.86 20.70
N HIS A 14 18.07 -16.74 19.76
CA HIS A 14 16.78 -16.09 20.02
C HIS A 14 15.87 -17.06 20.81
N ALA A 15 15.38 -16.64 21.97
CA ALA A 15 14.53 -17.48 22.81
C ALA A 15 13.16 -17.82 22.17
N GLU A 16 12.72 -16.99 21.22
CA GLU A 16 11.40 -17.11 20.57
C GLU A 16 11.47 -17.80 19.19
N TYR A 17 12.65 -17.87 18.56
CA TYR A 17 12.84 -18.47 17.24
C TYR A 17 13.93 -19.55 17.33
N PRO A 18 13.56 -20.86 17.28
CA PRO A 18 14.53 -21.94 17.22
C PRO A 18 15.47 -21.76 16.03
N GLU A 19 16.75 -22.14 16.17
CA GLU A 19 17.72 -21.99 15.06
C GLU A 19 17.29 -22.77 13.81
N GLU A 20 16.52 -23.85 13.98
CA GLU A 20 15.94 -24.67 12.89
C GLU A 20 15.01 -23.87 11.97
N ASP A 21 14.36 -22.82 12.49
CA ASP A 21 13.40 -21.98 11.75
C ASP A 21 14.02 -20.69 11.19
N THR A 22 15.33 -20.50 11.35
CA THR A 22 16.01 -19.24 10.98
C THR A 22 17.17 -19.47 10.02
N ILE A 23 17.39 -18.51 9.12
CA ILE A 23 18.56 -18.48 8.23
C ILE A 23 19.35 -17.19 8.47
N PRO A 24 20.69 -17.21 8.34
CA PRO A 24 21.48 -15.99 8.47
C PRO A 24 21.13 -15.00 7.35
N PHE A 25 20.95 -13.74 7.72
CA PHE A 25 20.58 -12.67 6.79
C PHE A 25 21.62 -12.51 5.65
N PHE A 26 22.90 -12.43 6.02
CA PHE A 26 24.00 -12.47 5.07
C PHE A 26 24.65 -13.87 5.08
N PRO A 27 24.92 -14.48 3.91
CA PRO A 27 24.62 -13.99 2.57
C PRO A 27 23.22 -14.39 2.06
N ASN A 28 22.56 -15.34 2.73
CA ASN A 28 21.43 -16.08 2.15
C ASN A 28 20.24 -15.19 1.77
N TYR A 29 19.75 -14.37 2.70
CA TYR A 29 18.59 -13.52 2.47
C TYR A 29 18.93 -12.33 1.55
N ILE A 30 20.13 -11.75 1.69
CA ILE A 30 20.60 -10.67 0.81
C ILE A 30 20.63 -11.09 -0.67
N ILE A 31 21.08 -12.31 -0.97
CA ILE A 31 21.12 -12.79 -2.37
C ILE A 31 19.69 -12.87 -2.95
N LEU A 32 18.71 -13.34 -2.15
CA LEU A 32 17.31 -13.39 -2.57
C LEU A 32 16.75 -11.99 -2.84
N GLU A 33 17.00 -11.03 -1.96
CA GLU A 33 16.57 -9.64 -2.14
C GLU A 33 17.16 -9.00 -3.41
N VAL A 34 18.45 -9.26 -3.70
CA VAL A 34 19.10 -8.77 -4.92
C VAL A 34 18.48 -9.39 -6.18
N ILE A 35 18.20 -10.70 -6.16
CA ILE A 35 17.55 -11.39 -7.28
C ILE A 35 16.16 -10.80 -7.52
N VAL A 36 15.35 -10.65 -6.48
CA VAL A 36 14.00 -10.07 -6.57
C VAL A 36 14.06 -8.63 -7.09
N ALA A 37 15.02 -7.82 -6.60
CA ALA A 37 15.21 -6.45 -7.08
C ALA A 37 15.52 -6.40 -8.58
N TYR A 38 16.42 -7.26 -9.08
CA TYR A 38 16.72 -7.34 -10.51
C TYR A 38 15.55 -7.83 -11.35
N LEU A 39 14.73 -8.77 -10.84
CA LEU A 39 13.52 -9.21 -11.52
C LEU A 39 12.48 -8.09 -11.64
N VAL A 40 12.24 -7.35 -10.55
CA VAL A 40 11.33 -6.18 -10.55
C VAL A 40 11.86 -5.09 -11.49
N LEU A 41 13.16 -4.79 -11.44
CA LEU A 41 13.78 -3.81 -12.34
C LEU A 41 13.67 -4.24 -13.81
N GLY A 42 13.95 -5.51 -14.10
CA GLY A 42 13.81 -6.06 -15.45
C GLY A 42 12.38 -5.95 -15.96
N LEU A 43 11.38 -6.26 -15.13
CA LEU A 43 9.96 -6.08 -15.47
C LEU A 43 9.64 -4.60 -15.77
N LEU A 44 10.13 -3.66 -14.97
CA LEU A 44 9.94 -2.23 -15.19
C LEU A 44 10.57 -1.76 -16.50
N ILE A 45 11.77 -2.22 -16.84
CA ILE A 45 12.44 -1.91 -18.11
C ILE A 45 11.63 -2.43 -19.30
N VAL A 46 11.14 -3.68 -19.21
CA VAL A 46 10.30 -4.27 -20.26
C VAL A 46 9.01 -3.47 -20.42
N LEU A 47 8.32 -3.14 -19.33
CA LEU A 47 7.10 -2.34 -19.37
C LEU A 47 7.34 -0.95 -19.96
N ALA A 48 8.39 -0.25 -19.55
CA ALA A 48 8.75 1.07 -20.07
C ALA A 48 9.13 1.04 -21.56
N SER A 49 9.72 -0.07 -22.02
CA SER A 49 10.10 -0.23 -23.43
C SER A 49 8.91 -0.58 -24.32
N LEU A 50 7.97 -1.40 -23.82
CA LEU A 50 6.78 -1.82 -24.57
C LEU A 50 5.65 -0.78 -24.53
N PHE A 51 5.56 -0.01 -23.45
CA PHE A 51 4.53 1.01 -23.22
C PHE A 51 5.17 2.33 -22.80
N PRO A 52 5.90 3.02 -23.72
CA PRO A 52 6.51 4.29 -23.38
C PRO A 52 5.44 5.33 -23.04
N ALA A 53 5.55 5.95 -21.86
CA ALA A 53 4.73 7.09 -21.51
C ALA A 53 5.11 8.27 -22.41
N GLY A 54 4.15 8.74 -23.21
CA GLY A 54 4.35 9.92 -24.06
C GLY A 54 4.54 11.18 -23.21
N LEU A 55 5.32 12.13 -23.72
CA LEU A 55 5.34 13.48 -23.17
C LEU A 55 4.04 14.19 -23.60
N GLU A 56 3.34 14.78 -22.64
CA GLU A 56 2.14 15.58 -22.90
C GLU A 56 2.50 16.95 -23.51
N GLU A 57 1.49 17.67 -24.01
CA GLU A 57 1.68 19.05 -24.48
C GLU A 57 2.23 19.94 -23.35
N PRO A 58 3.05 20.97 -23.66
CA PRO A 58 3.48 21.93 -22.66
C PRO A 58 2.30 22.53 -21.90
N ALA A 59 2.44 22.67 -20.59
CA ALA A 59 1.37 23.16 -19.73
C ALA A 59 0.95 24.60 -20.11
N ASP A 60 -0.35 24.81 -20.28
CA ASP A 60 -0.97 26.10 -20.55
C ASP A 60 -1.89 26.49 -19.36
N PRO A 61 -1.58 27.57 -18.61
CA PRO A 61 -2.37 27.98 -17.45
C PRO A 61 -3.77 28.49 -17.81
N PHE A 62 -4.04 28.82 -19.08
CA PHE A 62 -5.33 29.34 -19.54
C PHE A 62 -6.20 28.28 -20.22
N LYS A 63 -5.66 27.07 -20.43
CA LYS A 63 -6.36 25.97 -21.13
C LYS A 63 -6.35 24.71 -20.28
N THR A 64 -7.52 24.39 -19.74
CA THR A 64 -7.80 23.14 -19.03
C THR A 64 -8.14 22.05 -20.06
N PRO A 65 -7.35 20.96 -20.20
CA PRO A 65 -7.72 19.84 -21.08
C PRO A 65 -9.10 19.25 -20.78
N LEU A 66 -9.76 18.69 -21.79
CA LEU A 66 -11.15 18.21 -21.68
C LEU A 66 -11.28 16.91 -20.85
N HIS A 67 -10.23 16.09 -20.80
CA HIS A 67 -10.22 14.77 -20.15
C HIS A 67 -9.23 14.69 -18.99
N ILE A 68 -9.18 15.72 -18.13
CA ILE A 68 -8.28 15.72 -16.97
C ILE A 68 -8.78 14.71 -15.96
N LYS A 69 -7.96 13.68 -15.75
CA LYS A 69 -8.07 12.73 -14.65
C LYS A 69 -6.70 12.59 -14.00
N PRO A 70 -6.64 12.33 -12.70
CA PRO A 70 -5.37 12.00 -12.08
C PRO A 70 -4.91 10.60 -12.51
N GLU A 71 -3.69 10.27 -12.13
CA GLU A 71 -3.11 8.96 -12.40
C GLU A 71 -3.89 7.83 -11.72
N TRP A 72 -3.75 6.62 -12.26
CA TRP A 72 -4.58 5.47 -11.90
C TRP A 72 -4.57 5.13 -10.39
N TYR A 73 -3.45 5.37 -9.71
CA TYR A 73 -3.31 5.12 -8.27
C TYR A 73 -4.04 6.15 -7.38
N PHE A 74 -4.50 7.27 -7.96
CA PHE A 74 -5.29 8.30 -7.28
C PHE A 74 -6.78 8.28 -7.62
N LEU A 75 -7.23 7.43 -8.55
CA LEU A 75 -8.62 7.42 -9.01
C LEU A 75 -9.64 7.14 -7.91
N TRP A 76 -9.32 6.28 -6.94
CA TRP A 76 -10.21 6.02 -5.81
C TRP A 76 -10.37 7.25 -4.88
N ILE A 77 -9.30 8.03 -4.67
CA ILE A 77 -9.36 9.30 -3.90
C ILE A 77 -10.15 10.34 -4.69
N TYR A 78 -9.94 10.39 -6.00
CA TYR A 78 -10.65 11.30 -6.89
C TYR A 78 -12.17 11.14 -6.80
N GLN A 79 -12.68 9.91 -6.67
CA GLN A 79 -14.10 9.67 -6.45
C GLN A 79 -14.61 10.26 -5.13
N PHE A 80 -13.82 10.23 -4.06
CA PHE A 80 -14.21 10.88 -2.80
C PHE A 80 -14.32 12.40 -2.94
N ILE A 81 -13.62 13.03 -3.88
CA ILE A 81 -13.76 14.47 -4.16
C ILE A 81 -14.96 14.74 -5.09
N LYS A 82 -15.20 13.87 -6.08
CA LYS A 82 -16.25 14.03 -7.10
C LYS A 82 -17.66 13.72 -6.60
N VAL A 83 -17.81 12.72 -5.72
CA VAL A 83 -19.12 12.19 -5.30
C VAL A 83 -19.88 13.12 -4.34
N PRO A 84 -19.28 13.72 -3.30
CA PRO A 84 -20.02 14.54 -2.36
C PRO A 84 -20.74 15.74 -2.99
N PRO A 85 -20.16 16.51 -3.93
CA PRO A 85 -20.89 17.59 -4.60
C PRO A 85 -22.10 17.09 -5.42
N LEU A 86 -22.02 15.87 -5.96
CA LEU A 86 -23.13 15.24 -6.68
C LEU A 86 -24.28 14.82 -5.75
N LEU A 87 -23.97 14.42 -4.51
CA LEU A 87 -24.94 13.95 -3.52
C LEU A 87 -25.52 15.06 -2.64
N LEU A 88 -24.68 16.01 -2.23
CA LEU A 88 -25.01 17.05 -1.24
C LEU A 88 -25.26 18.42 -1.88
N GLY A 89 -25.01 18.55 -3.19
CA GLY A 89 -24.97 19.82 -3.89
C GLY A 89 -23.61 20.53 -3.76
N PRO A 90 -23.31 21.50 -4.66
CA PRO A 90 -22.07 22.26 -4.60
C PRO A 90 -22.05 23.13 -3.34
N GLY A 91 -20.94 23.11 -2.61
CA GLY A 91 -20.73 23.92 -1.43
C GLY A 91 -19.61 23.39 -0.54
N LEU A 92 -19.21 24.21 0.43
CA LEU A 92 -18.10 23.96 1.34
C LEU A 92 -18.24 22.61 2.08
N ALA A 93 -19.47 22.21 2.45
CA ALA A 93 -19.72 20.93 3.11
C ALA A 93 -19.32 19.73 2.23
N ALA A 94 -19.61 19.78 0.94
CA ALA A 94 -19.27 18.71 0.01
C ALA A 94 -17.75 18.63 -0.24
N GLU A 95 -17.10 19.76 -0.41
CA GLU A 95 -15.65 19.87 -0.61
C GLU A 95 -14.88 19.32 0.60
N LEU A 96 -15.26 19.76 1.81
CA LEU A 96 -14.65 19.27 3.05
C LEU A 96 -14.87 17.76 3.21
N THR A 97 -16.08 17.27 2.93
CA THR A 97 -16.40 15.84 3.02
C THR A 97 -15.47 15.00 2.14
N GLY A 98 -15.21 15.44 0.91
CA GLY A 98 -14.36 14.71 -0.02
C GLY A 98 -12.89 14.64 0.37
N ILE A 99 -12.41 15.61 1.13
CA ILE A 99 -11.04 15.64 1.67
C ILE A 99 -10.96 14.85 2.98
N PHE A 100 -11.92 15.06 3.89
CA PHE A 100 -11.86 14.49 5.24
C PHE A 100 -12.09 12.99 5.26
N ILE A 101 -12.96 12.42 4.41
CA ILE A 101 -13.20 10.96 4.39
C ILE A 101 -11.90 10.16 4.19
N PRO A 102 -11.13 10.36 3.09
CA PRO A 102 -9.89 9.62 2.89
C PRO A 102 -8.82 9.98 3.92
N ALA A 103 -8.76 11.23 4.39
CA ALA A 103 -7.82 11.65 5.42
C ALA A 103 -8.06 10.93 6.76
N VAL A 104 -9.31 10.85 7.20
CA VAL A 104 -9.69 10.12 8.42
C VAL A 104 -9.43 8.62 8.24
N ALA A 105 -9.71 8.04 7.07
CA ALA A 105 -9.40 6.64 6.81
C ALA A 105 -7.90 6.33 6.95
N LEU A 106 -7.02 7.19 6.41
CA LEU A 106 -5.57 7.07 6.58
C LEU A 106 -5.15 7.23 8.04
N LEU A 107 -5.71 8.21 8.76
CA LEU A 107 -5.43 8.38 10.19
C LEU A 107 -5.84 7.14 10.99
N LEU A 108 -7.00 6.55 10.69
CA LEU A 108 -7.44 5.32 11.35
C LEU A 108 -6.47 4.16 11.09
N LEU A 109 -5.87 4.05 9.90
CA LEU A 109 -4.83 3.05 9.62
C LEU A 109 -3.55 3.29 10.44
N VAL A 110 -3.13 4.55 10.60
CA VAL A 110 -1.97 4.90 11.45
C VAL A 110 -2.25 4.58 12.92
N PHE A 111 -3.48 4.80 13.39
CA PHE A 111 -3.88 4.51 14.76
C PHE A 111 -4.29 3.05 15.00
N LEU A 112 -4.41 2.24 13.94
CA LEU A 112 -4.79 0.84 14.00
C LEU A 112 -3.98 0.01 15.01
N PRO A 113 -2.63 0.05 15.07
CA PRO A 113 -1.87 -0.75 16.03
C PRO A 113 -2.15 -0.41 17.50
N PHE A 114 -2.67 0.79 17.79
CA PHE A 114 -3.02 1.19 19.17
C PHE A 114 -4.46 0.79 19.53
N TRP A 115 -5.34 0.75 18.54
CA TRP A 115 -6.73 0.32 18.72
C TRP A 115 -6.84 -1.20 18.79
N ASP A 116 -6.02 -1.91 18.01
CA ASP A 116 -6.07 -3.36 17.91
C ASP A 116 -5.45 -4.05 19.13
N ARG A 117 -6.31 -4.46 20.07
CA ARG A 117 -5.92 -5.15 21.31
C ARG A 117 -5.83 -6.67 21.18
N ASN A 118 -6.00 -7.23 19.98
CA ASN A 118 -6.00 -8.68 19.81
C ASN A 118 -4.57 -9.23 19.96
N PRO A 119 -4.32 -10.18 20.89
CA PRO A 119 -2.99 -10.77 21.06
C PRO A 119 -2.57 -11.65 19.88
N GLU A 120 -3.54 -12.18 19.12
CA GLU A 120 -3.27 -13.00 17.95
C GLU A 120 -2.80 -12.11 16.79
N ARG A 121 -1.75 -12.54 16.09
CA ARG A 121 -1.14 -11.78 14.98
C ARG A 121 -1.27 -12.50 13.64
N HIS A 122 -1.50 -13.82 13.66
CA HIS A 122 -1.53 -14.60 12.44
C HIS A 122 -2.78 -14.26 11.58
N PRO A 123 -2.62 -13.84 10.31
CA PRO A 123 -3.75 -13.39 9.48
C PRO A 123 -4.91 -14.39 9.38
N ARG A 124 -4.61 -15.69 9.23
CA ARG A 124 -5.65 -16.73 9.14
C ARG A 124 -6.47 -16.92 10.43
N ARG A 125 -5.96 -16.47 11.57
CA ARG A 125 -6.66 -16.55 12.87
C ARG A 125 -7.49 -15.31 13.17
N ARG A 126 -7.48 -14.30 12.28
CA ARG A 126 -8.22 -13.04 12.43
C ARG A 126 -9.17 -12.79 11.24
N PRO A 127 -10.15 -13.68 11.02
CA PRO A 127 -10.98 -13.65 9.81
C PRO A 127 -11.74 -12.32 9.65
N VAL A 128 -12.20 -11.70 10.74
CA VAL A 128 -12.93 -10.43 10.69
C VAL A 128 -12.03 -9.27 10.25
N ALA A 129 -10.83 -9.15 10.82
CA ALA A 129 -9.87 -8.10 10.45
C ALA A 129 -9.42 -8.26 8.99
N MET A 130 -9.17 -9.49 8.56
CA MET A 130 -8.82 -9.79 7.17
C MET A 130 -9.97 -9.53 6.21
N ALA A 131 -11.20 -9.88 6.58
CA ALA A 131 -12.39 -9.57 5.78
C ALA A 131 -12.59 -8.07 5.62
N LEU A 132 -12.41 -7.27 6.68
CA LEU A 132 -12.45 -5.82 6.61
C LEU A 132 -11.35 -5.25 5.70
N LEU A 133 -10.11 -5.72 5.84
CA LEU A 133 -9.00 -5.28 4.99
C LEU A 133 -9.29 -5.58 3.51
N VAL A 134 -9.79 -6.78 3.20
CA VAL A 134 -10.19 -7.18 1.84
C VAL A 134 -11.37 -6.35 1.35
N ALA A 135 -12.36 -6.06 2.19
CA ALA A 135 -13.50 -5.23 1.83
C ALA A 135 -13.08 -3.78 1.50
N VAL A 136 -12.17 -3.20 2.29
CA VAL A 136 -11.59 -1.87 2.02
C VAL A 136 -10.79 -1.89 0.72
N GLY A 137 -9.94 -2.90 0.50
CA GLY A 137 -9.20 -3.06 -0.75
C GLY A 137 -10.12 -3.22 -1.97
N ALA A 138 -11.18 -4.02 -1.84
CA ALA A 138 -12.19 -4.20 -2.88
C ALA A 138 -12.96 -2.90 -3.18
N LEU A 139 -13.29 -2.11 -2.14
CA LEU A 139 -13.89 -0.80 -2.30
C LEU A 139 -12.96 0.16 -3.05
N MET A 140 -11.67 0.21 -2.68
CA MET A 140 -10.67 1.03 -3.39
C MET A 140 -10.57 0.63 -4.86
N LEU A 141 -10.53 -0.67 -5.16
CA LEU A 141 -10.52 -1.16 -6.55
C LEU A 141 -11.79 -0.79 -7.30
N ALA A 142 -12.97 -0.96 -6.69
CA ALA A 142 -14.25 -0.60 -7.30
C ALA A 142 -14.32 0.90 -7.62
N LEU A 143 -13.87 1.76 -6.69
CA LEU A 143 -13.80 3.21 -6.90
C LEU A 143 -12.79 3.59 -7.97
N SER A 144 -11.63 2.92 -8.05
CA SER A 144 -10.65 3.16 -9.12
C SER A 144 -11.21 2.80 -10.50
N VAL A 145 -11.87 1.65 -10.62
CA VAL A 145 -12.52 1.22 -11.87
C VAL A 145 -13.63 2.20 -12.24
N TRP A 146 -14.47 2.59 -11.29
CA TRP A 146 -15.51 3.60 -11.55
C TRP A 146 -14.90 4.94 -11.96
N GLY A 147 -13.84 5.40 -11.30
CA GLY A 147 -13.15 6.64 -11.65
C GLY A 147 -12.54 6.63 -13.04
N TRP A 148 -12.09 5.48 -13.51
CA TRP A 148 -11.64 5.33 -14.89
C TRP A 148 -12.76 5.58 -15.91
N PHE A 149 -13.97 5.11 -15.65
CA PHE A 149 -15.11 5.20 -16.60
C PHE A 149 -16.01 6.42 -16.42
N SER A 150 -16.02 7.06 -15.24
CA SER A 150 -16.82 8.26 -14.94
C SER A 150 -16.19 9.55 -15.43
#